data_AF-A0A836RII9-F1
#
_entry.id   AF-A0A836RII9-F1
#
_cell.length_a   1.000
_cell.length_b   1.000
_cell.length_c   1.000
_cell.angle_alpha   90.00
_cell.angle_beta   90.00
_cell.angle_gamma   90.00
#
_symmetry.space_group_name_H-M   'P 1'
#
loop_
_entity.id
_entity.type
_entity.pdbx_description
1 polymer ?
#
loop_
_entity_poly.entity_id
_entity_poly.type
_entity_poly.pdbx_seq_one_letter_code
_entity_poly.pdbx_strand_id
1 'polypeptide(L)'
;MTVRTPGRFGVVVGILVMVSGPSGAADSSPALPLAADGRALQPIVLCRDATPQLRELADELATYLNRITGAAFPIQTGDGRRGIVVGTLQQFPQPDLEKPLAMNGPYDGKEAYAIRTEP
;
A
#
# COMPACT_ATOMS: atom_id res chain seq x y z
N MET A 1 14.71 -67.97 24.27
CA MET A 1 13.33 -68.44 24.04
C MET A 1 12.40 -67.50 24.78
N THR A 2 11.48 -66.89 24.03
CA THR A 2 10.29 -66.14 24.50
C THR A 2 10.43 -64.65 24.86
N VAL A 3 9.64 -63.89 24.10
CA VAL A 3 9.42 -62.44 23.98
C VAL A 3 8.57 -61.89 25.13
N ARG A 4 8.74 -60.60 25.50
CA ARG A 4 7.61 -59.75 25.88
C ARG A 4 7.86 -58.24 25.65
N THR A 5 6.95 -57.69 24.85
CA THR A 5 6.67 -56.37 24.28
C THR A 5 6.85 -55.14 25.20
N PRO A 6 7.28 -53.96 24.70
CA PRO A 6 7.17 -52.69 25.42
C PRO A 6 5.76 -52.05 25.28
N GLY A 7 5.28 -51.50 26.39
CA GLY A 7 3.98 -50.83 26.52
C GLY A 7 3.88 -49.54 25.70
N ARG A 8 2.73 -49.33 25.07
CA ARG A 8 2.40 -48.16 24.26
C ARG A 8 1.77 -47.10 25.18
N PHE A 9 2.45 -45.96 25.39
CA PHE A 9 1.85 -44.78 26.00
C PHE A 9 1.03 -44.06 24.92
N GLY A 10 -0.29 -44.12 25.03
CA GLY A 10 -1.20 -43.39 24.15
C GLY A 10 -1.29 -41.92 24.59
N VAL A 11 -0.86 -41.01 23.73
CA VAL A 11 -1.15 -39.57 23.86
C VAL A 11 -2.45 -39.30 23.11
N VAL A 12 -3.49 -38.89 23.81
CA VAL A 12 -4.75 -38.42 23.21
C VAL A 12 -4.58 -36.95 22.88
N VAL A 13 -4.41 -36.62 21.60
CA VAL A 13 -4.44 -35.24 21.10
C VAL A 13 -5.90 -34.89 20.80
N GLY A 14 -6.48 -34.01 21.62
CA GLY A 14 -7.80 -33.45 21.38
C GLY A 14 -7.78 -32.51 20.18
N ILE A 15 -8.57 -32.83 19.15
CA ILE A 15 -8.79 -31.98 18.00
C ILE A 15 -9.77 -30.87 18.40
N LEU A 16 -9.28 -29.63 18.46
CA LEU A 16 -10.11 -28.43 18.56
C LEU A 16 -10.61 -28.08 17.14
N VAL A 17 -11.89 -28.30 16.87
CA VAL A 17 -12.54 -27.88 15.62
C VAL A 17 -12.98 -26.42 15.77
N MET A 18 -12.24 -25.52 15.12
CA MET A 18 -12.66 -24.12 14.92
C MET A 18 -13.71 -24.11 13.79
N VAL A 19 -14.96 -23.76 14.12
CA VAL A 19 -15.98 -23.46 13.12
C VAL A 19 -15.67 -22.08 12.54
N SER A 20 -15.20 -22.06 11.29
CA SER A 20 -15.03 -20.84 10.51
C SER A 20 -16.39 -20.38 9.99
N GLY A 21 -16.94 -19.30 10.57
CA GLY A 21 -18.08 -18.60 10.00
C GLY A 21 -17.71 -17.93 8.66
N PRO A 22 -18.67 -17.71 7.74
CA PRO A 22 -18.40 -17.08 6.45
C PRO A 22 -17.92 -15.65 6.68
N SER A 23 -16.66 -15.41 6.37
CA SER A 23 -16.07 -14.08 6.30
C SER A 23 -16.83 -13.28 5.24
N GLY A 24 -17.41 -12.14 5.64
CA GLY A 24 -18.13 -11.24 4.74
C GLY A 24 -17.31 -10.94 3.49
N ALA A 25 -17.98 -10.91 2.34
CA ALA A 25 -17.39 -10.54 1.06
C ALA A 25 -16.67 -9.19 1.20
N ALA A 26 -15.34 -9.24 1.18
CA ALA A 26 -14.53 -8.04 1.08
C ALA A 26 -14.76 -7.42 -0.30
N ASP A 27 -15.04 -6.12 -0.35
CA ASP A 27 -14.96 -5.34 -1.59
C ASP A 27 -13.62 -5.67 -2.25
N SER A 28 -13.69 -6.29 -3.43
CA SER A 28 -12.52 -6.73 -4.20
C SER A 28 -11.94 -5.56 -4.99
N SER A 29 -11.68 -4.45 -4.30
CA SER A 29 -10.77 -3.45 -4.84
C SER A 29 -9.42 -4.13 -5.04
N PRO A 30 -8.85 -4.12 -6.26
CA PRO A 30 -7.59 -4.80 -6.52
C PRO A 30 -6.54 -4.26 -5.56
N ALA A 31 -5.93 -5.15 -4.77
CA ALA A 31 -4.84 -4.78 -3.89
C ALA A 31 -3.66 -4.33 -4.77
N LEU A 32 -3.17 -3.10 -4.55
CA LEU A 32 -1.97 -2.58 -5.20
C LEU A 32 -0.76 -2.84 -4.28
N PRO A 33 0.05 -3.88 -4.52
CA PRO A 33 1.21 -4.13 -3.68
C PRO A 33 2.28 -3.04 -3.92
N LEU A 34 2.73 -2.41 -2.84
CA LEU A 34 3.75 -1.36 -2.88
C LEU A 34 5.17 -1.93 -2.86
N ALA A 35 5.36 -3.03 -2.13
CA ALA A 35 6.63 -3.75 -2.01
C ALA A 35 6.38 -5.24 -1.77
N ALA A 36 7.31 -6.08 -2.23
CA ALA A 36 7.37 -7.51 -1.94
C ALA A 36 8.83 -7.96 -1.92
N ASP A 37 9.15 -8.95 -1.06
CA ASP A 37 10.49 -9.56 -0.99
C ASP A 37 11.64 -8.55 -0.82
N GLY A 38 11.41 -7.51 -0.01
CA GLY A 38 12.38 -6.44 0.25
C GLY A 38 12.62 -5.50 -0.95
N ARG A 39 11.74 -5.51 -1.95
CA ARG A 39 11.83 -4.68 -3.16
C ARG A 39 10.59 -3.82 -3.33
N ALA A 40 10.79 -2.56 -3.73
CA ALA A 40 9.70 -1.68 -4.09
C ALA A 40 9.15 -2.12 -5.44
N LEU A 41 7.83 -2.26 -5.53
CA LEU A 41 7.12 -2.59 -6.76
C LEU A 41 6.60 -1.33 -7.45
N GLN A 42 6.50 -0.22 -6.71
CA GLN A 42 6.07 1.07 -7.22
C GLN A 42 7.17 2.11 -7.01
N PRO A 43 7.58 2.86 -8.04
CA PRO A 43 8.41 4.04 -7.85
C PRO A 43 7.58 5.20 -7.29
N ILE A 44 8.24 6.17 -6.66
CA ILE A 44 7.63 7.47 -6.38
C ILE A 44 7.81 8.35 -7.62
N VAL A 45 6.73 8.95 -8.10
CA VAL A 45 6.72 9.73 -9.35
C VAL A 45 6.40 11.18 -9.08
N LEU A 46 7.29 12.06 -9.53
CA LEU A 46 7.16 13.51 -9.48
C LEU A 46 7.02 14.08 -10.89
N CYS A 47 6.40 15.26 -11.00
CA CYS A 47 6.38 16.00 -12.25
C CYS A 47 7.78 16.56 -12.59
N ARG A 48 8.01 16.87 -13.86
CA ARG A 48 9.32 17.33 -14.35
C ARG A 48 9.79 18.62 -13.68
N ASP A 49 8.85 19.48 -13.38
CA ASP A 49 9.01 20.81 -12.79
C ASP A 49 8.71 20.84 -11.28
N ALA A 50 8.79 19.68 -10.60
CA ALA A 50 8.61 19.60 -9.15
C ALA A 50 9.46 20.66 -8.43
N THR A 51 8.88 21.27 -7.38
CA THR A 51 9.61 22.25 -6.56
C THR A 51 10.67 21.55 -5.71
N PRO A 52 11.71 22.26 -5.22
CA PRO A 52 12.66 21.69 -4.26
C PRO A 52 11.97 21.08 -3.04
N GLN A 53 10.97 21.77 -2.51
CA GLN A 53 10.18 21.31 -1.35
C GLN A 53 9.42 20.01 -1.65
N LEU A 54 8.86 19.87 -2.86
CA LEU A 54 8.18 18.62 -3.24
C LEU A 54 9.16 17.45 -3.40
N ARG A 55 10.40 17.70 -3.83
CA ARG A 55 11.45 16.67 -3.87
C ARG A 55 11.85 16.23 -2.46
N GLU A 56 12.05 17.16 -1.54
CA GLU A 56 12.36 16.83 -0.14
C GLU A 56 11.25 15.99 0.51
N LEU A 57 9.97 16.34 0.26
CA LEU A 57 8.83 15.54 0.73
C LEU A 57 8.81 14.13 0.11
N ALA A 58 9.22 13.98 -1.15
CA ALA A 58 9.31 12.68 -1.80
C ALA A 58 10.45 11.83 -1.21
N ASP A 59 11.59 12.43 -0.88
CA ASP A 59 12.70 11.78 -0.17
C ASP A 59 12.27 11.34 1.25
N GLU A 60 11.50 12.16 1.95
CA GLU A 60 10.93 11.82 3.24
C GLU A 60 9.94 10.64 3.13
N LEU A 61 9.05 10.68 2.13
CA LEU A 61 8.15 9.56 1.83
C LEU A 61 8.93 8.27 1.53
N ALA A 62 9.96 8.34 0.69
CA ALA A 62 10.82 7.19 0.38
C ALA A 62 11.48 6.62 1.64
N THR A 63 11.96 7.51 2.52
CA THR A 63 12.56 7.14 3.80
C THR A 63 11.56 6.40 4.70
N TYR A 64 10.33 6.89 4.81
CA TYR A 64 9.30 6.21 5.60
C TYR A 64 8.87 4.88 5.01
N LEU A 65 8.67 4.81 3.69
CA LEU A 65 8.34 3.54 3.02
C LEU A 65 9.45 2.50 3.17
N ASN A 66 10.72 2.92 3.13
CA ASN A 66 11.85 2.04 3.42
C ASN A 66 11.81 1.51 4.85
N ARG A 67 11.54 2.36 5.84
CA ARG A 67 11.44 1.93 7.24
C ARG A 67 10.30 0.95 7.48
N ILE A 68 9.19 1.08 6.75
CA ILE A 68 8.01 0.21 6.87
C ILE A 68 8.25 -1.13 6.17
N THR A 69 8.85 -1.11 4.99
CA THR A 69 8.88 -2.29 4.10
C THR A 69 10.26 -2.96 3.97
N GLY A 70 11.32 -2.28 4.41
CA GLY A 70 12.71 -2.66 4.16
C GLY A 70 13.19 -2.39 2.72
N ALA A 71 12.31 -1.93 1.82
CA ALA A 71 12.63 -1.74 0.40
C ALA A 71 13.04 -0.31 0.06
N ALA A 72 13.94 -0.13 -0.90
CA ALA A 72 14.27 1.20 -1.43
C ALA A 72 13.25 1.61 -2.51
N PHE A 73 12.60 2.77 -2.33
CA PHE A 73 11.65 3.32 -3.28
C PHE A 73 12.33 4.38 -4.16
N PRO A 74 12.61 4.09 -5.45
CA PRO A 74 13.26 5.05 -6.32
C PRO A 74 12.31 6.21 -6.65
N ILE A 75 12.82 7.43 -6.60
CA ILE A 75 12.11 8.64 -7.05
C ILE A 75 12.43 8.86 -8.52
N GLN A 76 11.40 9.05 -9.34
CA GLN A 76 11.50 9.24 -10.78
C GLN A 76 10.67 10.43 -11.23
N THR A 77 11.06 11.03 -12.35
CA THR A 77 10.21 11.98 -13.07
C THR A 77 9.34 11.22 -14.06
N GLY A 78 8.05 11.53 -14.12
CA GLY A 78 7.13 10.87 -15.04
C GLY A 78 5.84 11.64 -15.29
N ASP A 79 4.97 11.04 -16.10
CA ASP A 79 3.65 11.56 -16.47
C ASP A 79 2.54 11.19 -15.48
N GLY A 80 2.88 10.49 -14.40
CA GLY A 80 1.94 10.10 -13.35
C GLY A 80 0.99 8.96 -13.74
N ARG A 81 1.26 8.22 -14.82
CA ARG A 81 0.38 7.10 -15.23
C ARG A 81 0.59 5.81 -14.44
N ARG A 82 1.75 5.65 -13.79
CA ARG A 82 2.08 4.47 -12.96
C ARG A 82 2.98 4.86 -11.80
N GLY A 83 2.85 4.14 -10.69
CA GLY A 83 3.62 4.35 -9.47
C GLY A 83 2.87 5.18 -8.43
N ILE A 84 3.57 5.60 -7.38
CA ILE A 84 3.06 6.46 -6.32
C ILE A 84 3.26 7.90 -6.77
N VAL A 85 2.20 8.51 -7.30
CA VAL A 85 2.27 9.87 -7.86
C VAL A 85 2.08 10.90 -6.76
N VAL A 86 3.00 11.86 -6.66
CA VAL A 86 2.91 12.96 -5.68
C VAL A 86 2.96 14.29 -6.44
N GLY A 87 1.88 15.05 -6.33
CA GLY A 87 1.75 16.35 -6.99
C GLY A 87 0.33 16.91 -6.91
N THR A 88 0.09 17.99 -7.64
CA THR A 88 -1.20 18.71 -7.69
C THR A 88 -1.97 18.40 -8.96
N LEU A 89 -3.26 18.77 -9.01
CA LEU A 89 -4.08 18.65 -10.23
C LEU A 89 -3.54 19.45 -11.42
N GLN A 90 -2.79 20.54 -11.18
CA GLN A 90 -2.15 21.29 -12.26
C GLN A 90 -0.98 20.51 -12.88
N GLN A 91 -0.27 19.72 -12.06
CA GLN A 91 0.87 18.92 -12.50
C GLN A 91 0.43 17.58 -13.10
N PHE A 92 -0.63 16.98 -12.55
CA PHE A 92 -1.23 15.73 -13.01
C PHE A 92 -2.75 15.93 -13.16
N PRO A 93 -3.20 16.44 -14.32
CA PRO A 93 -4.62 16.68 -14.57
C PRO A 93 -5.44 15.39 -14.45
N GLN A 94 -6.48 15.43 -13.63
CA GLN A 94 -7.36 14.30 -13.35
C GLN A 94 -8.80 14.82 -13.29
N PRO A 95 -9.56 14.74 -14.39
CA PRO A 95 -10.92 15.32 -14.48
C PRO A 95 -11.84 14.86 -13.36
N ASP A 96 -11.75 13.58 -12.97
CA ASP A 96 -12.58 12.99 -11.92
C ASP A 96 -12.30 13.56 -10.51
N LEU A 97 -11.17 14.25 -10.33
CA LEU A 97 -10.79 14.88 -9.06
C LEU A 97 -11.00 16.39 -9.03
N GLU A 98 -11.31 17.04 -10.17
CA GLU A 98 -11.49 18.49 -10.23
C GLU A 98 -12.61 18.96 -9.30
N LYS A 99 -13.75 18.27 -9.31
CA LYS A 99 -14.89 18.62 -8.46
C LYS A 99 -14.69 18.21 -6.99
N PRO A 100 -14.22 16.99 -6.67
CA PRO A 100 -13.93 16.59 -5.28
C PRO A 100 -12.87 17.43 -4.56
N LEU A 101 -11.90 17.98 -5.30
CA LEU A 101 -10.82 18.80 -4.76
C LEU A 101 -11.03 20.30 -5.03
N ALA A 102 -12.22 20.70 -5.52
CA ALA A 102 -12.52 22.08 -5.82
C ALA A 102 -12.55 22.94 -4.55
N MET A 103 -12.02 24.17 -4.65
CA MET A 103 -12.13 25.15 -3.57
C MET A 103 -13.51 25.82 -3.62
N ASN A 104 -14.39 25.55 -2.65
CA ASN A 104 -15.71 26.17 -2.57
C ASN A 104 -15.74 27.27 -1.49
N GLY A 105 -15.46 28.50 -1.92
CA GLY A 105 -15.35 29.63 -0.99
C GLY A 105 -14.00 29.66 -0.25
N PRO A 106 -13.88 30.36 0.89
CA PRO A 106 -12.57 30.71 1.45
C PRO A 106 -11.83 29.57 2.15
N TYR A 107 -12.51 28.48 2.53
CA TYR A 107 -11.94 27.43 3.36
C TYR A 107 -12.16 26.01 2.80
N ASP A 108 -13.29 25.75 2.16
CA ASP A 108 -13.56 24.42 1.60
C ASP A 108 -12.61 24.14 0.43
N GLY A 109 -12.10 22.91 0.36
CA GLY A 109 -11.10 22.49 -0.62
C GLY A 109 -9.67 22.98 -0.38
N LYS A 110 -9.44 23.88 0.60
CA LYS A 110 -8.08 24.28 0.98
C LYS A 110 -7.37 23.07 1.61
N GLU A 111 -6.19 22.75 1.09
CA GLU A 111 -5.38 21.59 1.54
C GLU A 111 -6.08 20.23 1.37
N ALA A 112 -7.11 20.16 0.52
CA ALA A 112 -7.74 18.89 0.17
C ALA A 112 -6.77 18.00 -0.61
N TYR A 113 -6.77 16.70 -0.30
CA TYR A 113 -5.96 15.69 -0.97
C TYR A 113 -6.78 14.42 -1.22
N ALA A 114 -6.38 13.64 -2.22
CA ALA A 114 -6.96 12.35 -2.53
C ALA A 114 -5.85 11.29 -2.57
N ILE A 115 -6.09 10.15 -1.92
CA ILE A 115 -5.26 8.95 -2.03
C ILE A 115 -6.13 7.88 -2.67
N ARG A 116 -5.69 7.37 -3.82
CA ARG A 116 -6.46 6.38 -4.60
C ARG A 116 -5.53 5.40 -5.29
N THR A 117 -6.10 4.28 -5.69
CA THR A 117 -5.49 3.30 -6.60
C THR A 117 -6.40 3.17 -7.81
N GLU A 118 -5.83 3.27 -9.01
CA GLU A 118 -6.57 2.97 -10.24
C GLU A 118 -6.47 1.46 -10.54
N PRO A 119 -7.55 0.84 -11.06
CA PRO A 119 -7.54 -0.55 -11.49
C PRO A 119 -6.64 -0.80 -12.71
#